data_AF-A0A7L1GJS2-F1
#
_entry.id   AF-A0A7L1GJS2-F1
#
_cell.length_a   1.000
_cell.length_b   1.000
_cell.length_c   1.000
_cell.angle_alpha   90.00
_cell.angle_beta   90.00
_cell.angle_gamma   90.00
#
_symmetry.space_group_name_H-M   'P 1'
#
loop_
_entity.id
_entity.type
_entity.pdbx_description
1 polymer ?
#
loop_
_entity_poly.entity_id
_entity_poly.type
_entity_poly.pdbx_seq_one_letter_code
_entity_poly.pdbx_strand_id
1 'polypeptide(L)'
;KKISDILEKSTPKPGVPADLQNLLSQYFSENRSVIEKEELKLSDSCFLPANDLTHSFSSYLKEICPKWAKLRKNHKEKKSVVMLVICSSALRSLELIKSMTAFRGDCRVLKLFAKHIKIKEQMNMLEKGVFHIGVGTPGRVKALVEQDGLCLNSTKYMILDWNWRDQKLRRMMDIPEIKKETIDLLEMSIIKLCREGSVKLGLF
;
A
#
# COMPACT_ATOMS: atom_id res chain seq x y z
N LYS A 1 -30.87 10.24 0.24
CA LYS A 1 -30.33 9.15 1.11
C LYS A 1 -28.89 9.50 1.45
N LYS A 2 -28.46 9.41 2.71
CA LYS A 2 -27.04 9.65 3.03
C LYS A 2 -26.23 8.49 2.44
N ILE A 3 -25.00 8.76 2.00
CA ILE A 3 -24.10 7.74 1.41
C ILE A 3 -23.87 6.57 2.39
N SER A 4 -23.86 6.87 3.70
CA SER A 4 -23.83 5.87 4.78
C SER A 4 -24.94 4.82 4.68
N ASP A 5 -26.19 5.27 4.46
CA ASP A 5 -27.37 4.39 4.46
C ASP A 5 -27.42 3.45 3.24
N ILE A 6 -26.70 3.80 2.17
CA ILE A 6 -26.54 2.98 0.97
C ILE A 6 -25.44 1.93 1.20
N LEU A 7 -24.33 2.34 1.84
CA LEU A 7 -23.20 1.45 2.14
C LEU A 7 -23.55 0.39 3.18
N GLU A 8 -24.38 0.72 4.18
CA GLU A 8 -24.89 -0.22 5.20
C GLU A 8 -25.69 -1.39 4.63
N LYS A 9 -26.36 -1.19 3.48
CA LYS A 9 -27.23 -2.21 2.87
C LYS A 9 -26.50 -3.17 1.93
N SER A 10 -25.22 -2.91 1.63
CA SER A 10 -24.43 -3.73 0.71
C SER A 10 -23.53 -4.70 1.47
N THR A 11 -23.56 -5.98 1.10
CA THR A 11 -22.62 -6.97 1.64
C THR A 11 -21.19 -6.58 1.24
N PRO A 12 -20.23 -6.53 2.19
CA PRO A 12 -18.84 -6.24 1.85
C PRO A 12 -18.29 -7.28 0.87
N LYS A 13 -17.84 -6.84 -0.30
CA LYS A 13 -17.14 -7.68 -1.27
C LYS A 13 -15.64 -7.39 -1.20
N PRO A 14 -14.76 -8.40 -1.21
CA PRO A 14 -13.32 -8.14 -1.24
C PRO A 14 -12.93 -7.35 -2.49
N GLY A 15 -11.89 -6.51 -2.35
CA GLY A 15 -11.24 -5.85 -3.45
C GLY A 15 -10.57 -6.86 -4.37
N VAL A 16 -10.80 -6.71 -5.66
CA VAL A 16 -10.16 -7.53 -6.70
C VAL A 16 -9.31 -6.66 -7.63
N PRO A 17 -8.33 -7.23 -8.37
CA PRO A 17 -7.50 -6.47 -9.31
C PRO A 17 -8.29 -5.57 -10.26
N ALA A 18 -9.44 -6.05 -10.73
CA ALA A 18 -10.34 -5.29 -11.60
C ALA A 18 -10.82 -3.98 -10.95
N ASP A 19 -11.02 -3.93 -9.63
CA ASP A 19 -11.46 -2.70 -8.95
C ASP A 19 -10.41 -1.60 -9.04
N LEU A 20 -9.12 -1.94 -8.82
CA LEU A 20 -8.02 -0.99 -8.96
C LEU A 20 -7.87 -0.54 -10.42
N GLN A 21 -7.93 -1.48 -11.36
CA GLN A 21 -7.77 -1.19 -12.79
C GLN A 21 -8.87 -0.28 -13.34
N ASN A 22 -10.12 -0.54 -12.93
CA ASN A 22 -11.26 0.30 -13.28
C ASN A 22 -11.12 1.68 -12.64
N LEU A 23 -10.68 1.75 -11.39
CA LEU A 23 -10.44 3.02 -10.70
C LEU A 23 -9.37 3.87 -11.39
N LEU A 24 -8.24 3.27 -11.79
CA LEU A 24 -7.19 3.96 -12.54
C LEU A 24 -7.71 4.42 -13.91
N SER A 25 -8.38 3.54 -14.65
CA SER A 25 -8.93 3.84 -15.98
C SER A 25 -9.94 4.99 -15.94
N GLN A 26 -10.80 5.02 -14.93
CA GLN A 26 -11.76 6.12 -14.71
C GLN A 26 -11.06 7.40 -14.28
N TYR A 27 -10.07 7.34 -13.41
CA TYR A 27 -9.37 8.52 -12.92
C TYR A 27 -8.60 9.25 -14.03
N PHE A 28 -8.04 8.50 -14.98
CA PHE A 28 -7.24 9.03 -16.08
C PHE A 28 -8.00 9.11 -17.41
N SER A 29 -9.32 8.89 -17.44
CA SER A 29 -10.11 8.80 -18.67
C SER A 29 -10.03 10.07 -19.53
N GLU A 30 -9.98 11.24 -18.90
CA GLU A 30 -9.98 12.54 -19.60
C GLU A 30 -8.60 13.21 -19.63
N ASN A 31 -7.66 12.76 -18.81
CA ASN A 31 -6.41 13.48 -18.52
C ASN A 31 -5.15 12.85 -19.14
N ARG A 32 -5.29 11.71 -19.84
CA ARG A 32 -4.17 10.96 -20.42
C ARG A 32 -4.43 10.55 -21.86
N SER A 33 -3.37 10.55 -22.65
CA SER A 33 -3.35 10.03 -24.01
C SER A 33 -3.58 8.51 -24.03
N VAL A 34 -3.84 7.97 -25.23
CA VAL A 34 -4.03 6.51 -25.40
C VAL A 34 -2.79 5.74 -24.97
N ILE A 35 -1.60 6.24 -25.31
CA ILE A 35 -0.31 5.59 -25.00
C ILE A 35 -0.07 5.59 -23.48
N GLU A 36 -0.24 6.73 -22.81
CA GLU A 36 -0.09 6.80 -21.35
C GLU A 36 -1.09 5.88 -20.63
N LYS A 37 -2.31 5.73 -21.14
CA LYS A 37 -3.30 4.80 -20.58
C LYS A 37 -2.89 3.34 -20.73
N GLU A 38 -2.20 2.97 -21.80
CA GLU A 38 -1.66 1.62 -21.94
C GLU A 38 -0.55 1.35 -20.92
N GLU A 39 0.25 2.37 -20.59
CA GLU A 39 1.31 2.24 -19.59
C GLU A 39 0.80 2.07 -18.16
N LEU A 40 -0.46 2.46 -17.90
CA LEU A 40 -1.15 2.28 -16.63
C LEU A 40 -1.74 0.87 -16.45
N LYS A 41 -1.84 0.07 -17.52
CA LYS A 41 -2.43 -1.28 -17.44
C LYS A 41 -1.47 -2.23 -16.73
N LEU A 42 -1.94 -2.82 -15.64
CA LEU A 42 -1.29 -3.95 -14.98
C LEU A 42 -1.84 -5.30 -15.51
N SER A 43 -1.02 -6.35 -15.54
CA SER A 43 -1.53 -7.71 -15.78
C SER A 43 -1.92 -8.36 -14.46
N ASP A 44 -2.73 -9.41 -14.48
CA ASP A 44 -3.11 -10.15 -13.26
C ASP A 44 -1.89 -10.67 -12.50
N SER A 45 -0.79 -10.97 -13.21
CA SER A 45 0.48 -11.38 -12.59
C SER A 45 1.10 -10.31 -11.67
N CYS A 46 0.73 -9.03 -11.82
CA CYS A 46 1.17 -7.94 -10.96
C CYS A 46 0.53 -8.00 -9.56
N PHE A 47 -0.56 -8.76 -9.43
CA PHE A 47 -1.35 -8.82 -8.21
C PHE A 47 -1.05 -10.08 -7.41
N LEU A 48 -1.11 -9.92 -6.09
CA LEU A 48 -1.14 -11.00 -5.12
C LEU A 48 -2.58 -11.55 -5.04
N PRO A 49 -2.75 -12.79 -4.53
CA PRO A 49 -4.08 -13.31 -4.22
C PRO A 49 -4.92 -12.29 -3.44
N ALA A 50 -6.18 -12.11 -3.85
CA ALA A 50 -7.11 -11.24 -3.14
C ALA A 50 -7.45 -11.85 -1.78
N ASN A 51 -7.55 -11.01 -0.75
CA ASN A 51 -8.08 -11.45 0.54
C ASN A 51 -9.59 -11.67 0.40
N ASP A 52 -10.06 -12.91 0.55
CA ASP A 52 -11.48 -13.29 0.50
C ASP A 52 -12.29 -12.87 1.75
N LEU A 53 -11.72 -11.97 2.57
CA LEU A 53 -12.21 -11.47 3.85
C LEU A 53 -12.16 -12.49 5.00
N THR A 54 -11.65 -13.70 4.77
CA THR A 54 -11.53 -14.71 5.83
C THR A 54 -10.22 -14.57 6.61
N HIS A 55 -9.22 -13.89 6.04
CA HIS A 55 -7.92 -13.76 6.64
C HIS A 55 -7.80 -12.56 7.58
N SER A 56 -7.23 -12.80 8.76
CA SER A 56 -6.56 -11.75 9.52
C SER A 56 -5.40 -11.15 8.71
N PHE A 57 -4.96 -9.95 9.05
CA PHE A 57 -3.84 -9.34 8.33
C PHE A 57 -2.57 -10.20 8.42
N SER A 58 -2.24 -10.72 9.60
CA SER A 58 -1.05 -11.58 9.74
C SER A 58 -1.16 -12.89 8.96
N SER A 59 -2.35 -13.51 8.85
CA SER A 59 -2.51 -14.74 8.09
C SER A 59 -2.42 -14.47 6.59
N TYR A 60 -3.02 -13.37 6.12
CA TYR A 60 -2.89 -12.93 4.73
C TYR A 60 -1.42 -12.71 4.36
N LEU A 61 -0.66 -11.96 5.17
CA LEU A 61 0.78 -11.75 4.93
C LEU A 61 1.59 -13.05 4.88
N LYS A 62 1.23 -14.07 5.67
CA LYS A 62 1.89 -15.38 5.64
C LYS A 62 1.61 -16.13 4.33
N GLU A 63 0.39 -16.02 3.82
CA GLU A 63 -0.02 -16.63 2.56
C GLU A 63 0.69 -15.99 1.37
N ILE A 64 0.68 -14.66 1.26
CA ILE A 64 1.27 -13.94 0.14
C ILE A 64 2.80 -13.87 0.19
N CYS A 65 3.39 -14.09 1.38
CA CYS A 65 4.83 -14.00 1.62
C CYS A 65 5.34 -15.19 2.46
N PRO A 66 5.25 -16.44 1.95
CA PRO A 66 5.62 -17.64 2.72
C PRO A 66 7.12 -17.71 3.04
N LYS A 67 7.95 -17.00 2.25
CA LYS A 67 9.41 -16.93 2.43
C LYS A 67 9.86 -15.69 3.22
N TRP A 68 8.97 -15.08 4.01
CA TRP A 68 9.26 -13.86 4.78
C TRP A 68 10.53 -13.96 5.63
N ALA A 69 10.76 -15.10 6.30
CA ALA A 69 11.95 -15.30 7.14
C ALA A 69 13.27 -15.17 6.37
N LYS A 70 13.31 -15.63 5.12
CA LYS A 70 14.48 -15.51 4.24
C LYS A 70 14.63 -14.06 3.75
N LEU A 71 13.54 -13.44 3.33
CA LEU A 71 13.53 -12.06 2.83
C LEU A 71 14.01 -11.07 3.90
N ARG A 72 13.48 -11.18 5.13
CA ARG A 72 13.89 -10.29 6.23
C ARG A 72 15.38 -10.45 6.60
N LYS A 73 15.90 -11.68 6.58
CA LYS A 73 17.31 -11.94 6.93
C LYS A 73 18.27 -11.34 5.89
N ASN A 74 17.90 -11.42 4.62
CA ASN A 74 18.71 -10.98 3.49
C ASN A 74 18.65 -9.47 3.25
N HIS A 75 17.59 -8.79 3.68
CA HIS A 75 17.47 -7.34 3.51
C HIS A 75 18.51 -6.60 4.35
N LYS A 76 19.31 -5.76 3.67
CA LYS A 76 20.33 -4.89 4.27
C LYS A 76 20.31 -3.46 3.71
N GLU A 77 19.46 -3.18 2.73
CA GLU A 77 19.43 -1.88 2.08
C GLU A 77 18.82 -0.84 3.02
N LYS A 78 19.51 0.30 3.16
CA LYS A 78 18.98 1.48 3.85
C LYS A 78 18.10 2.27 2.90
N LYS A 79 17.28 3.18 3.44
CA LYS A 79 16.30 3.96 2.66
C LYS A 79 15.28 3.13 1.87
N SER A 80 15.26 1.80 1.97
CA SER A 80 14.29 0.94 1.29
C SER A 80 13.71 -0.10 2.24
N VAL A 81 12.52 -0.61 1.91
CA VAL A 81 11.81 -1.63 2.68
C VAL A 81 11.39 -2.76 1.76
N VAL A 82 11.20 -3.97 2.30
CA VAL A 82 10.75 -5.13 1.51
C VAL A 82 9.24 -5.07 1.25
N MET A 83 8.48 -4.60 2.23
CA MET A 83 7.02 -4.52 2.18
C MET A 83 6.53 -3.13 2.56
N LEU A 84 5.68 -2.55 1.72
CA LEU A 84 4.94 -1.33 2.02
C LEU A 84 3.47 -1.68 2.27
N VAL A 85 2.91 -1.13 3.33
CA VAL A 85 1.48 -1.24 3.65
C VAL A 85 0.89 0.16 3.72
N ILE A 86 -0.07 0.43 2.83
CA ILE A 86 -0.72 1.72 2.71
C ILE A 86 -2.13 1.63 3.27
N CYS A 87 -2.50 2.58 4.12
CA CYS A 87 -3.82 2.67 4.71
C CYS A 87 -4.29 4.12 4.81
N SER A 88 -5.56 4.31 5.15
CA SER A 88 -6.22 5.62 5.12
C SER A 88 -5.77 6.60 6.21
N SER A 89 -5.18 6.13 7.32
CA SER A 89 -4.87 7.00 8.46
C SER A 89 -3.73 6.52 9.35
N ALA A 90 -3.19 7.44 10.16
CA ALA A 90 -2.19 7.14 11.17
C ALA A 90 -2.71 6.16 12.25
N LEU A 91 -3.97 6.29 12.66
CA LEU A 91 -4.59 5.38 13.62
C LEU A 91 -4.64 3.96 13.04
N ARG A 92 -5.12 3.83 11.81
CA ARG A 92 -5.19 2.55 11.11
C ARG A 92 -3.81 1.94 10.87
N SER A 93 -2.80 2.76 10.57
CA SER A 93 -1.41 2.31 10.46
C SER A 93 -0.95 1.61 11.74
N LEU A 94 -1.28 2.16 12.90
CA LEU A 94 -0.91 1.57 14.20
C LEU A 94 -1.64 0.25 14.46
N GLU A 95 -2.91 0.14 14.07
CA GLU A 95 -3.67 -1.11 14.17
C GLU A 95 -3.07 -2.21 13.30
N LEU A 96 -2.71 -1.90 12.04
CA LEU A 96 -2.07 -2.83 11.12
C LEU A 96 -0.71 -3.31 11.64
N ILE A 97 0.08 -2.41 12.24
CA ILE A 97 1.37 -2.77 12.88
C ILE A 97 1.17 -3.74 14.05
N LYS A 98 0.10 -3.56 14.83
CA LYS A 98 -0.24 -4.47 15.93
C LYS A 98 -0.72 -5.82 15.40
N SER A 99 -1.57 -5.82 14.37
CA SER A 99 -2.18 -7.04 13.83
C SER A 99 -1.19 -7.95 13.08
N MET A 100 -0.06 -7.43 12.60
CA MET A 100 1.00 -8.23 11.94
C MET A 100 2.03 -8.86 12.90
N THR A 101 1.84 -8.78 14.22
CA THR A 101 2.83 -9.24 15.22
C THR A 101 3.24 -10.71 15.02
N ALA A 102 2.28 -11.58 14.67
CA ALA A 102 2.54 -13.01 14.42
C ALA A 102 3.22 -13.31 13.06
N PHE A 103 3.33 -12.31 12.17
CA PHE A 103 4.03 -12.41 10.89
C PHE A 103 5.43 -11.80 10.95
N ARG A 104 5.55 -10.63 11.58
CA ARG A 104 6.71 -9.74 11.45
C ARG A 104 8.01 -10.37 11.97
N GLY A 105 7.95 -11.18 13.02
CA GLY A 105 9.13 -11.72 13.70
C GLY A 105 9.99 -10.62 14.36
N ASP A 106 11.31 -10.67 14.15
CA ASP A 106 12.30 -9.68 14.61
C ASP A 106 12.44 -8.47 13.66
N CYS A 107 11.57 -8.35 12.65
CA CYS A 107 11.73 -7.32 11.64
C CYS A 107 11.48 -5.91 12.21
N ARG A 108 12.28 -4.95 11.76
CA ARG A 108 12.05 -3.52 12.01
C ARG A 108 10.93 -2.98 11.12
N VAL A 109 9.91 -2.42 11.76
CA VAL A 109 8.75 -1.78 11.11
C VAL A 109 8.85 -0.26 11.28
N LEU A 110 8.66 0.49 10.20
CA LEU A 110 8.68 1.94 10.19
C LEU A 110 7.27 2.51 9.97
N LYS A 111 6.91 3.52 10.76
CA LYS A 111 5.64 4.25 10.67
C LYS A 111 5.78 5.40 9.68
N LEU A 112 5.04 5.40 8.58
CA LEU A 112 5.15 6.36 7.48
C LEU A 112 3.92 7.28 7.43
N PHE A 113 3.69 8.09 8.47
CA PHE A 113 2.58 9.07 8.51
C PHE A 113 2.98 10.37 9.23
N ALA A 114 2.28 11.47 8.90
CA ALA A 114 2.50 12.77 9.51
C ALA A 114 1.75 12.89 10.85
N LYS A 115 2.48 12.83 11.98
CA LYS A 115 1.91 13.16 13.31
C LYS A 115 2.91 13.88 14.21
N HIS A 116 4.08 13.26 14.45
CA HIS A 116 5.09 13.81 15.37
C HIS A 116 6.52 13.79 14.81
N ILE A 117 6.73 13.32 13.57
CA ILE A 117 8.04 13.25 12.94
C ILE A 117 8.00 14.07 11.65
N LYS A 118 8.89 15.07 11.56
CA LYS A 118 9.05 15.87 10.33
C LYS A 118 9.63 15.01 9.23
N ILE A 119 9.33 15.34 7.97
CA ILE A 119 9.79 14.51 6.85
C ILE A 119 11.32 14.38 6.80
N LYS A 120 12.06 15.47 7.03
CA LYS A 120 13.54 15.45 7.09
C LYS A 120 14.08 14.55 8.20
N GLU A 121 13.45 14.54 9.38
CA GLU A 121 13.82 13.64 10.47
C GLU A 121 13.59 12.18 10.09
N GLN A 122 12.48 11.92 9.39
CA GLN A 122 12.15 10.58 8.90
C GLN A 122 13.12 10.09 7.81
N MET A 123 13.57 10.98 6.93
CA MET A 123 14.63 10.69 5.95
C MET A 123 15.93 10.31 6.67
N ASN A 124 16.34 11.09 7.67
CA ASN A 124 17.52 10.78 8.49
C ASN A 124 17.41 9.41 9.20
N MET A 125 16.21 9.03 9.65
CA MET A 125 15.98 7.70 10.23
C MET A 125 16.18 6.60 9.19
N LEU A 126 15.60 6.77 7.99
CA LEU A 126 15.70 5.86 6.86
C LEU A 126 17.15 5.69 6.35
N GLU A 127 17.96 6.75 6.40
CA GLU A 127 19.38 6.73 6.03
C GLU A 127 20.27 6.02 7.05
N LYS A 128 19.89 6.03 8.33
CA LYS A 128 20.67 5.41 9.41
C LYS A 128 20.28 3.96 9.65
N GLY A 129 19.02 3.60 9.41
CA GLY A 129 18.46 2.28 9.71
C GLY A 129 18.13 1.42 8.48
N VAL A 130 18.06 0.10 8.70
CA VAL A 130 17.51 -0.89 7.74
C VAL A 130 16.13 -1.31 8.23
N PHE A 131 15.08 -0.93 7.51
CA PHE A 131 13.70 -1.26 7.86
C PHE A 131 13.16 -2.29 6.86
N HIS A 132 12.33 -3.22 7.32
CA HIS A 132 11.83 -4.31 6.48
C HIS A 132 10.40 -4.04 6.00
N ILE A 133 9.60 -3.42 6.86
CA ILE A 133 8.20 -3.08 6.57
C ILE A 133 8.00 -1.59 6.82
N GLY A 134 7.42 -0.88 5.87
CA GLY A 134 6.89 0.47 6.05
C GLY A 134 5.35 0.42 6.09
N VAL A 135 4.74 1.03 7.11
CA VAL A 135 3.27 1.10 7.24
C VAL A 135 2.85 2.55 7.40
N GLY A 136 1.99 3.07 6.53
CA GLY A 136 1.65 4.49 6.58
C GLY A 136 0.54 4.95 5.65
N THR A 137 0.48 6.27 5.51
CA THR A 137 -0.50 6.95 4.65
C THR A 137 0.12 7.27 3.28
N PRO A 138 -0.67 7.25 2.19
CA PRO A 138 -0.13 7.43 0.85
C PRO A 138 0.64 8.74 0.70
N GLY A 139 0.08 9.86 1.20
CA GLY A 139 0.74 11.17 1.06
C GLY A 139 2.10 11.28 1.76
N ARG A 140 2.31 10.59 2.89
CA ARG A 140 3.64 10.58 3.52
C ARG A 140 4.61 9.68 2.78
N VAL A 141 4.17 8.52 2.30
CA VAL A 141 5.01 7.62 1.50
C VAL A 141 5.41 8.30 0.19
N LYS A 142 4.45 8.91 -0.51
CA LYS A 142 4.67 9.67 -1.74
C LYS A 142 5.72 10.77 -1.52
N ALA A 143 5.52 11.64 -0.53
CA ALA A 143 6.47 12.71 -0.25
C ALA A 143 7.88 12.22 0.11
N LEU A 144 8.00 11.04 0.75
CA LEU A 144 9.30 10.43 1.02
C LEU A 144 9.96 9.87 -0.23
N VAL A 145 9.19 9.31 -1.17
CA VAL A 145 9.72 8.83 -2.45
C VAL A 145 10.12 10.01 -3.33
N GLU A 146 9.29 11.05 -3.43
CA GLU A 146 9.55 12.28 -4.21
C GLU A 146 10.81 13.03 -3.75
N GLN A 147 11.15 12.97 -2.46
CA GLN A 147 12.33 13.60 -1.89
C GLN A 147 13.53 12.65 -1.79
N ASP A 148 13.50 11.52 -2.48
CA ASP A 148 14.52 10.46 -2.43
C ASP A 148 14.83 9.97 -1.01
N GLY A 149 13.90 10.15 -0.07
CA GLY A 149 13.99 9.70 1.31
C GLY A 149 13.73 8.20 1.47
N LEU A 150 12.80 7.68 0.68
CA LEU A 150 12.43 6.26 0.59
C LEU A 150 12.62 5.78 -0.86
N CYS A 151 13.62 4.94 -1.08
CA CYS A 151 13.86 4.24 -2.33
C CYS A 151 13.05 2.95 -2.40
N LEU A 152 12.59 2.55 -3.58
CA LEU A 152 11.74 1.37 -3.78
C LEU A 152 12.48 0.15 -4.35
N ASN A 153 13.82 0.19 -4.40
CA ASN A 153 14.66 -0.84 -5.03
C ASN A 153 14.50 -2.23 -4.39
N SER A 154 14.41 -2.29 -3.06
CA SER A 154 14.20 -3.55 -2.31
C SER A 154 12.72 -3.89 -2.10
N THR A 155 11.79 -3.00 -2.49
CA THR A 155 10.36 -3.23 -2.34
C THR A 155 9.95 -4.40 -3.23
N LYS A 156 9.32 -5.41 -2.63
CA LYS A 156 8.75 -6.58 -3.32
C LYS A 156 7.24 -6.63 -3.24
N TYR A 157 6.67 -6.04 -2.19
CA TYR A 157 5.23 -6.09 -1.94
C TYR A 157 4.72 -4.70 -1.57
N MET A 158 3.61 -4.30 -2.16
CA MET A 158 2.82 -3.16 -1.72
C MET A 158 1.39 -3.61 -1.45
N ILE A 159 0.95 -3.46 -0.20
CA ILE A 159 -0.37 -3.90 0.25
C ILE A 159 -1.22 -2.65 0.50
N LEU A 160 -2.38 -2.58 -0.14
CA LEU A 160 -3.39 -1.56 0.10
C LEU A 160 -4.41 -2.14 1.11
N ASP A 161 -4.67 -1.44 2.21
CA ASP A 161 -5.74 -1.75 3.18
C ASP A 161 -7.10 -1.36 2.57
N TRP A 162 -7.44 -2.09 1.50
CA TRP A 162 -8.51 -1.81 0.57
C TRP A 162 -9.89 -2.12 1.15
N ASN A 163 -10.01 -3.23 1.86
CA ASN A 163 -11.28 -3.74 2.36
C ASN A 163 -11.70 -3.08 3.66
N TRP A 164 -10.76 -2.50 4.41
CA TRP A 164 -11.07 -1.82 5.65
C TRP A 164 -11.98 -0.61 5.42
N ARG A 165 -12.98 -0.46 6.29
CA ARG A 165 -13.93 0.65 6.26
C ARG A 165 -13.81 1.46 7.55
N ASP A 166 -13.80 2.78 7.41
CA ASP A 166 -13.81 3.69 8.55
C ASP A 166 -15.18 3.73 9.27
N GLN A 167 -15.29 4.56 10.30
CA GLN A 167 -16.54 4.75 11.05
C GLN A 167 -17.69 5.28 10.19
N LYS A 168 -17.42 5.85 9.01
CA LYS A 168 -18.40 6.31 8.02
C LYS A 168 -18.59 5.28 6.89
N LEU A 169 -18.11 4.06 7.10
CA LEU A 169 -18.13 2.94 6.17
C LEU A 169 -17.37 3.19 4.86
N ARG A 170 -16.44 4.15 4.81
CA ARG A 170 -15.64 4.48 3.63
C ARG A 170 -14.38 3.63 3.58
N ARG A 171 -14.06 3.09 2.40
CA ARG A 171 -12.74 2.53 2.10
C ARG A 171 -11.72 3.64 1.90
N MET A 172 -10.43 3.27 1.86
CA MET A 172 -9.37 4.23 1.55
C MET A 172 -9.59 4.92 0.19
N MET A 173 -10.17 4.22 -0.79
CA MET A 173 -10.44 4.76 -2.14
C MET A 173 -11.73 5.60 -2.23
N ASP A 174 -12.58 5.60 -1.20
CA ASP A 174 -13.78 6.44 -1.13
C ASP A 174 -13.47 7.83 -0.54
N ILE A 175 -12.28 8.02 0.03
CA ILE A 175 -11.84 9.29 0.62
C ILE A 175 -11.04 10.05 -0.44
N PRO A 176 -11.54 11.18 -0.99
CA PRO A 176 -10.93 11.84 -2.15
C PRO A 176 -9.44 12.15 -2.00
N GLU A 177 -9.02 12.66 -0.84
CA GLU A 177 -7.64 13.03 -0.58
C GLU A 177 -6.73 11.80 -0.53
N ILE A 178 -7.20 10.71 0.09
CA ILE A 178 -6.46 9.44 0.18
C ILE A 178 -6.41 8.75 -1.17
N LYS A 179 -7.52 8.75 -1.92
CA LYS A 179 -7.61 8.22 -3.28
C LYS A 179 -6.59 8.93 -4.18
N LYS A 180 -6.61 10.26 -4.22
CA LYS A 180 -5.67 11.06 -5.00
C LYS A 180 -4.22 10.72 -4.66
N GLU A 181 -3.84 10.80 -3.39
CA GLU A 181 -2.47 10.52 -2.96
C GLU A 181 -2.04 9.07 -3.23
N THR A 182 -2.97 8.12 -3.21
CA THR A 182 -2.67 6.73 -3.56
C THR A 182 -2.46 6.56 -5.07
N ILE A 183 -3.32 7.16 -5.89
CA ILE A 183 -3.17 7.10 -7.36
C ILE A 183 -1.88 7.78 -7.79
N ASP A 184 -1.57 8.96 -7.25
CA ASP A 184 -0.32 9.67 -7.56
C ASP A 184 0.91 8.79 -7.20
N LEU A 185 0.91 8.14 -6.03
CA LEU A 185 1.97 7.22 -5.63
C LEU A 185 2.07 6.00 -6.58
N LEU A 186 0.93 5.46 -7.00
CA LEU A 186 0.89 4.32 -7.91
C LEU A 186 1.47 4.68 -9.27
N GLU A 187 1.02 5.80 -9.85
CA GLU A 187 1.45 6.31 -11.15
C GLU A 187 2.94 6.68 -11.16
N MET A 188 3.40 7.39 -10.13
CA MET A 188 4.76 7.91 -10.05
C MET A 188 5.83 6.80 -10.07
N SER A 189 5.57 5.64 -9.49
CA SER A 189 6.62 4.60 -9.35
C SER A 189 6.11 3.16 -9.35
N ILE A 190 4.99 2.88 -8.70
CA ILE A 190 4.60 1.50 -8.40
C ILE A 190 4.13 0.75 -9.66
N ILE A 191 3.36 1.40 -10.54
CA ILE A 191 2.87 0.78 -11.77
C ILE A 191 4.04 0.29 -12.63
N LYS A 192 5.06 1.14 -12.83
CA LYS A 192 6.29 0.77 -13.54
C LYS A 192 6.97 -0.44 -12.89
N LEU A 193 7.18 -0.40 -11.57
CA LEU A 193 7.81 -1.50 -10.83
C LEU A 193 7.01 -2.81 -10.88
N CYS A 194 5.68 -2.73 -10.97
CA CYS A 194 4.82 -3.89 -11.14
C CYS A 194 4.95 -4.48 -12.55
N ARG A 195 4.96 -3.64 -13.58
CA ARG A 195 5.16 -4.06 -14.98
C ARG A 195 6.52 -4.71 -15.21
N GLU A 196 7.55 -4.21 -14.53
CA GLU A 196 8.89 -4.81 -14.51
C GLU A 196 8.97 -6.11 -13.67
N GLY A 197 7.92 -6.45 -12.94
CA GLY A 197 7.84 -7.65 -12.09
C GLY A 197 8.58 -7.54 -10.75
N SER A 198 9.12 -6.36 -10.42
CA SER A 198 9.87 -6.10 -9.19
C SER A 198 8.99 -6.01 -7.95
N VAL A 199 7.77 -5.46 -8.10
CA VAL A 199 6.78 -5.28 -7.03
C VAL A 199 5.49 -6.03 -7.37
N LYS A 200 4.83 -6.60 -6.35
CA LYS A 200 3.48 -7.15 -6.44
C LYS A 200 2.51 -6.36 -5.56
N LEU A 201 1.29 -6.16 -6.05
CA LEU A 201 0.22 -5.43 -5.35
C LEU A 201 -0.74 -6.39 -4.64
N GLY A 202 -1.00 -6.17 -3.36
CA GLY A 202 -2.05 -6.86 -2.61
C GLY A 202 -3.20 -5.91 -2.24
N LEU A 203 -4.44 -6.39 -2.34
CA LEU A 203 -5.63 -5.70 -1.86
C LEU A 203 -6.13 -6.46 -0.62
N PHE A 204 -5.86 -5.91 0.56
CA PHE A 204 -6.19 -6.51 1.85
C PHE A 204 -7.51 -5.98 2.42
#